data_AF-A0A7Y5ID80-F1
#
_entry.id   AF-A0A7Y5ID80-F1
#
_cell.length_a   1.000
_cell.length_b   1.000
_cell.length_c   1.000
_cell.angle_alpha   90.00
_cell.angle_beta   90.00
_cell.angle_gamma   90.00
#
_symmetry.space_group_name_H-M   'P 1'
#
loop_
_entity.id
_entity.type
_entity.pdbx_description
1 polymer ?
#
loop_
_entity_poly.entity_id
_entity_poly.type
_entity_poly.pdbx_seq_one_letter_code
_entity_poly.pdbx_strand_id
1 'polypeptide(L)' 'GGNSGSPVLNAKGELIGVNFDRAFEATINDYAWDQSYSRSIAVDIRYVLWNVEKVGEAGFLLEEMGIPKSN' A
#
# COMPACT_ATOMS: atom_id res chain seq x y z
N GLY A 1 -12.38 -11.58 3.84
CA GLY A 1 -10.93 -11.31 4.11
C GLY A 1 -10.03 -12.02 3.10
N GLY A 2 -8.75 -11.64 2.96
CA GLY A 2 -7.79 -12.28 2.02
C GLY A 2 -6.82 -11.34 1.28
N ASN A 3 -7.10 -10.03 1.28
CA ASN A 3 -6.34 -9.03 0.51
C ASN A 3 -5.22 -8.33 1.32
N SER A 4 -4.89 -8.81 2.52
CA SER A 4 -3.80 -8.21 3.30
C SER A 4 -2.47 -8.48 2.61
N GLY A 5 -1.68 -7.43 2.38
CA GLY A 5 -0.44 -7.48 1.63
C GLY A 5 -0.60 -7.37 0.11
N SER A 6 -1.83 -7.24 -0.41
CA SER A 6 -2.03 -7.08 -1.86
C SER A 6 -1.44 -5.76 -2.39
N PRO A 7 -0.77 -5.78 -3.56
CA PRO A 7 -0.24 -4.56 -4.17
C PRO A 7 -1.37 -3.68 -4.71
N VAL A 8 -1.30 -2.38 -4.42
CA VAL A 8 -2.11 -1.36 -5.09
C VAL A 8 -1.29 -0.80 -6.25
N LEU A 9 -1.80 -0.93 -7.47
CA LEU A 9 -1.11 -0.54 -8.69
C LEU A 9 -1.74 0.71 -9.30
N ASN A 10 -0.92 1.56 -9.92
CA ASN A 10 -1.42 2.66 -10.75
C ASN A 10 -1.82 2.16 -12.16
N ALA A 11 -2.26 3.08 -13.02
CA ALA A 11 -2.69 2.77 -14.39
C ALA A 11 -1.59 2.17 -15.30
N LYS A 12 -0.31 2.22 -14.88
CA LYS A 12 0.84 1.65 -15.59
C LYS A 12 1.30 0.32 -15.00
N GLY A 13 0.65 -0.18 -13.94
CA GLY A 13 1.08 -1.38 -13.24
C GLY A 13 2.22 -1.16 -12.24
N GLU A 14 2.53 0.09 -11.86
CA GLU A 14 3.57 0.39 -10.87
C GLU A 14 2.98 0.38 -9.45
N LEU A 15 3.74 -0.12 -8.48
CA LEU A 15 3.31 -0.20 -7.07
C LEU A 15 3.19 1.20 -6.45
N ILE A 16 1.99 1.52 -5.94
CA ILE A 16 1.70 2.80 -5.26
C ILE A 16 1.25 2.63 -3.81
N GLY A 17 0.96 1.41 -3.38
CA GLY A 17 0.63 1.14 -1.98
C GLY A 17 0.46 -0.33 -1.68
N VAL A 18 0.30 -0.66 -0.40
CA VAL A 18 0.07 -2.04 0.06
C VAL A 18 -1.22 -2.06 0.88
N ASN A 19 -2.20 -2.84 0.42
CA ASN A 19 -3.48 -2.98 1.12
C ASN A 19 -3.28 -3.69 2.45
N PHE A 20 -3.83 -3.15 3.53
CA PHE A 20 -3.75 -3.79 4.85
C PHE A 20 -5.11 -3.97 5.52
N ASP A 21 -6.09 -3.09 5.24
CA ASP A 21 -7.39 -3.16 5.88
C ASP A 21 -8.52 -2.60 4.98
N ARG A 22 -9.73 -2.47 5.54
CA ARG A 22 -10.93 -1.90 4.95
C ARG A 22 -11.57 -0.93 5.94
N ALA A 23 -12.33 0.06 5.44
CA ALA A 23 -13.10 0.96 6.29
C ALA A 23 -14.13 0.19 7.15
N PHE A 24 -14.53 0.76 8.29
CA PHE A 24 -15.46 0.10 9.21
C PHE A 24 -16.81 -0.24 8.55
N GLU A 25 -17.34 0.69 7.76
CA GLU A 25 -18.57 0.55 7.00
C GLU A 25 -18.45 -0.52 5.90
N ALA A 26 -17.22 -0.82 5.47
CA ALA A 26 -16.91 -1.83 4.46
C ALA A 26 -16.86 -3.27 5.04
N THR A 27 -17.22 -3.49 6.30
CA THR A 27 -17.29 -4.82 6.92
C THR A 27 -18.33 -5.73 6.25
N ILE A 28 -19.41 -5.16 5.70
CA ILE A 28 -20.45 -5.90 4.97
C ILE A 28 -20.05 -6.31 3.54
N ASN A 29 -18.89 -5.86 3.05
CA ASN A 29 -18.45 -6.09 1.66
C ASN A 29 -18.32 -7.56 1.27
N ASP A 30 -18.22 -8.47 2.24
CA ASP A 30 -18.21 -9.92 1.97
C ASP A 30 -19.60 -10.42 1.49
N TYR A 31 -20.67 -9.63 1.66
CA TYR A 31 -22.04 -9.92 1.23
C TYR A 31 -22.63 -8.90 0.25
N ALA A 32 -22.32 -7.61 0.41
CA ALA A 32 -22.81 -6.53 -0.45
C ALA A 32 -21.80 -5.38 -0.56
N TRP A 33 -21.56 -4.93 -1.79
CA TRP A 33 -20.66 -3.79 -2.09
C TRP A 33 -21.47 -2.53 -2.41
N ASP A 34 -20.98 -1.37 -1.95
CA ASP A 34 -21.60 -0.08 -2.21
C ASP A 34 -20.54 1.00 -2.49
N GLN A 35 -20.74 1.76 -3.57
CA GLN A 35 -19.81 2.80 -3.98
C GLN A 35 -19.68 3.94 -2.96
N SER A 36 -20.67 4.20 -2.13
CA SER A 36 -20.66 5.29 -1.15
C SER A 36 -19.74 5.02 0.04
N TYR A 37 -19.64 3.77 0.52
CA TYR A 37 -18.92 3.44 1.76
C TYR A 37 -17.87 2.33 1.64
N SER A 38 -17.90 1.48 0.60
CA SER A 38 -16.91 0.41 0.45
C SER A 38 -15.54 0.99 0.07
N ARG A 39 -14.61 1.06 1.03
CA ARG A 39 -13.24 1.56 0.83
C ARG A 39 -12.20 0.60 1.39
N SER A 40 -11.17 0.33 0.59
CA SER A 40 -9.94 -0.32 1.03
C SER A 40 -9.00 0.71 1.66
N ILE A 41 -8.20 0.25 2.63
CA ILE A 41 -7.18 1.06 3.28
C ILE A 41 -5.82 0.45 2.94
N ALA A 42 -4.95 1.27 2.34
CA ALA A 42 -3.61 0.90 1.95
C ALA A 42 -2.60 1.90 2.52
N VAL A 43 -1.40 1.40 2.83
CA VAL A 43 -0.26 2.26 3.13
C VAL A 43 0.35 2.77 1.82
N ASP A 44 0.64 4.06 1.76
CA ASP A 44 1.28 4.68 0.59
C ASP A 44 2.72 4.17 0.44
N ILE A 45 3.12 3.81 -0.78
CA ILE A 45 4.46 3.27 -1.03
C ILE A 45 5.56 4.26 -0.61
N ARG A 46 5.33 5.58 -0.72
CA ARG A 46 6.30 6.61 -0.32
C ARG A 46 6.59 6.54 1.18
N TYR A 47 5.56 6.27 1.99
CA TYR A 47 5.73 6.12 3.43
C TYR A 47 6.49 4.84 3.78
N VAL A 48 6.23 3.73 3.06
CA VAL A 48 6.99 2.49 3.21
C VAL A 48 8.48 2.72 2.90
N LEU A 49 8.78 3.33 1.75
CA LEU A 49 10.16 3.62 1.34
C LEU A 49 10.85 4.59 2.30
N TRP A 50 10.14 5.61 2.78
CA TRP A 50 10.66 6.53 3.79
C TRP A 50 11.01 5.81 5.11
N ASN A 51 10.17 4.87 5.55
CA ASN A 51 10.48 4.06 6.74
C ASN A 51 11.70 3.17 6.51
N VAL A 52 11.77 2.48 5.37
CA VAL A 52 12.92 1.65 5.00
C VAL A 52 14.22 2.47 5.04
N GLU A 53 14.19 3.68 4.50
CA GLU A 53 15.37 4.55 4.44
C GLU A 53 15.73 5.18 5.79
N LYS A 54 14.78 5.87 6.43
CA LYS A 54 15.06 6.78 7.55
C LYS A 54 14.92 6.13 8.91
N VAL A 55 14.14 5.06 9.02
CA VAL A 55 13.89 4.34 10.29
C VAL A 55 14.64 3.01 10.30
N GLY A 56 14.58 2.26 9.20
CA GLY A 56 15.25 0.98 9.08
C GLY A 56 16.72 1.07 8.68
N GLU A 57 17.21 2.25 8.28
CA GLU A 57 18.56 2.47 7.75
C GLU A 57 18.95 1.49 6.62
N ALA A 58 17.95 0.96 5.90
CA ALA A 58 18.08 -0.15 4.97
C ALA A 58 18.17 0.34 3.52
N GLY A 59 19.07 1.29 3.26
CA GLY A 59 19.25 1.91 1.94
C GLY A 59 19.59 0.92 0.82
N PHE A 60 20.17 -0.24 1.14
CA PHE A 60 20.47 -1.30 0.17
C PHE A 60 19.20 -1.89 -0.48
N LEU A 61 18.05 -1.89 0.20
CA LEU A 61 16.78 -2.33 -0.37
C LEU A 61 16.27 -1.36 -1.43
N LEU A 62 16.50 -0.05 -1.26
CA LEU A 62 16.16 0.94 -2.28
C LEU A 62 17.01 0.76 -3.55
N GLU A 63 18.29 0.44 -3.37
CA GLU A 63 19.21 0.12 -4.46
C GLU A 63 18.77 -1.14 -5.22
N GLU A 64 18.37 -2.20 -4.51
CA GLU A 64 17.81 -3.42 -5.11
C GLU A 64 16.55 -3.14 -5.94
N MET A 65 15.68 -2.25 -5.46
CA MET A 65 14.46 -1.84 -6.17
C MET A 65 14.70 -0.82 -7.29
N GLY A 66 15.94 -0.36 -7.49
CA GLY A 66 16.27 0.66 -8.50
C GLY A 66 15.72 2.05 -8.20
N ILE A 67 15.44 2.35 -6.93
CA ILE A 67 14.87 3.64 -6.48
C ILE A 67 16.01 4.57 -6.05
N PRO A 68 16.11 5.80 -6.58
CA PRO A 68 17.14 6.74 -6.15
C PRO A 68 16.92 7.15 -4.69
N LYS A 69 18.03 7.38 -3.96
CA LYS A 69 17.98 7.86 -2.57
C LYS A 69 17.28 9.21 -2.51
N SER A 70 16.50 9.44 -1.46
CA SER A 70 15.90 10.75 -1.24
C SER A 70 16.98 11.77 -0.91
N ASN A 71 16.93 12.94 -1.58
CA ASN A 71 17.85 14.06 -1.32
C ASN A 71 17.66 14.64 0.08
#